data_AF-K9XCM1-F1
#
_entry.id   AF-K9XCM1-F1
#
_cell.length_a   1.000
_cell.length_b   1.000
_cell.length_c   1.000
_cell.angle_alpha   90.00
_cell.angle_beta   90.00
_cell.angle_gamma   90.00
#
_symmetry.space_group_name_H-M   'P 1'
#
loop_
_entity.id
_entity.type
_entity.pdbx_description
1 polymer ?
#
loop_
_entity_poly.entity_id
_entity_poly.type
_entity_poly.pdbx_seq_one_letter_code
_entity_poly.pdbx_strand_id
1 'polypeptide(L)'
;MPAIDFSNQTLIGNNFNNQNLNGSNFFKSRLENVSFVSTLLRSTNFEEAFLLNVNASNAVFAPNNNFPQPANLFKAKLENVNLSGANLRRANLTLVDTTNINLSNANLTDAILREASLSGEQSNRPNLTNANFTRADLFKADLKAADFTGATLVDANLQEATLEGAVLANINATGADFRLANITDIDIGGTVNFNLANLSGVAITDVSRVLDPQTGQPIPLSISFRGANLSQVSLEDVFLGGGDFRPFDGLRNGVRVIQPTDLAGLNLADADLTGARFNGAILNNFIGGDLNLSGVNFSSFVASNGQVFATQLNNANLSDSQLIGANFSNVVAEDIFLENADLSGADLRDADLSGANLKGANLSGANLTGVELDGADLSEANLAGAILNGAVLDNALVQKTDLTGADFTNATLTGADLKEAIGDSLTNFTGANLNGASLEVGSFIGSNFTDAALRDTNLIKANFTDALFIDGSDANSVGADLTSSTFIDGIAINGDFRNALLVNANLTKANFTGANLAGANLSGAITTDTIF
;
A
#
# COMPACT_ATOMS: atom_id res chain seq x y z
N MET A 1 -23.40 53.18 -0.53
CA MET A 1 -22.52 54.36 -0.67
C MET A 1 -21.81 54.25 -2.01
N PRO A 2 -21.48 55.37 -2.67
CA PRO A 2 -20.62 55.33 -3.85
C PRO A 2 -19.26 54.72 -3.47
N ALA A 3 -18.62 54.04 -4.42
CA ALA A 3 -17.25 53.58 -4.28
C ALA A 3 -16.33 54.75 -3.92
N ILE A 4 -15.47 54.56 -2.93
CA ILE A 4 -14.53 55.59 -2.47
C ILE A 4 -13.14 55.24 -3.02
N ASP A 5 -12.42 56.24 -3.51
CA ASP A 5 -11.06 56.08 -3.99
C ASP A 5 -10.05 56.54 -2.94
N PHE A 6 -9.34 55.56 -2.36
CA PHE A 6 -8.24 55.72 -1.42
C PHE A 6 -6.87 55.42 -2.07
N SER A 7 -6.80 55.34 -3.41
CA SER A 7 -5.56 54.97 -4.08
C SER A 7 -4.40 55.90 -3.73
N ASN A 8 -3.22 55.31 -3.49
CA ASN A 8 -1.99 56.00 -3.07
C ASN A 8 -2.11 56.83 -1.78
N GLN A 9 -3.17 56.63 -0.97
CA GLN A 9 -3.34 57.34 0.29
C GLN A 9 -2.75 56.57 1.47
N THR A 10 -2.41 57.31 2.53
CA THR A 10 -2.07 56.74 3.83
C THR A 10 -3.25 56.93 4.79
N LEU A 11 -3.81 55.82 5.26
CA LEU A 11 -4.92 55.75 6.21
C LEU A 11 -4.37 55.26 7.56
N ILE A 12 -4.52 56.05 8.63
CA ILE A 12 -3.97 55.74 9.94
C ILE A 12 -5.09 55.79 10.98
N GLY A 13 -5.32 54.68 11.69
CA GLY A 13 -6.30 54.59 12.77
C GLY A 13 -7.76 54.65 12.31
N ASN A 14 -8.02 54.59 11.00
CA ASN A 14 -9.36 54.65 10.46
C ASN A 14 -10.20 53.45 10.92
N ASN A 15 -11.44 53.71 11.32
CA ASN A 15 -12.40 52.68 11.71
C ASN A 15 -13.54 52.63 10.69
N PHE A 16 -13.56 51.57 9.90
CA PHE A 16 -14.57 51.28 8.89
C PHE A 16 -15.50 50.13 9.31
N ASN A 17 -15.55 49.78 10.58
CA ASN A 17 -16.32 48.63 11.05
C ASN A 17 -17.80 48.74 10.66
N ASN A 18 -18.35 47.62 10.18
CA ASN A 18 -19.73 47.50 9.70
C ASN A 18 -20.10 48.44 8.54
N GLN A 19 -19.12 49.09 7.90
CA GLN A 19 -19.39 49.99 6.78
C GLN A 19 -19.57 49.21 5.47
N ASN A 20 -20.14 49.90 4.49
CA ASN A 20 -20.21 49.42 3.12
C ASN A 20 -19.20 50.16 2.25
N LEU A 21 -18.10 49.48 1.95
CA LEU A 21 -17.02 49.94 1.10
C LEU A 21 -16.91 49.11 -0.19
N ASN A 22 -18.01 48.48 -0.61
CA ASN A 22 -18.01 47.70 -1.85
C ASN A 22 -17.62 48.59 -3.05
N GLY A 23 -16.75 48.08 -3.91
CA GLY A 23 -16.23 48.78 -5.08
C GLY A 23 -15.17 49.83 -4.79
N SER A 24 -14.84 50.10 -3.52
CA SER A 24 -13.82 51.07 -3.15
C SER A 24 -12.42 50.63 -3.60
N ASN A 25 -11.58 51.61 -3.93
CA ASN A 25 -10.23 51.41 -4.42
C ASN A 25 -9.21 51.76 -3.34
N PHE A 26 -8.31 50.83 -3.05
CA PHE A 26 -7.19 50.92 -2.11
C PHE A 26 -5.85 50.66 -2.81
N PHE A 27 -5.80 50.75 -4.14
CA PHE A 27 -4.60 50.51 -4.93
C PHE A 27 -3.41 51.32 -4.41
N LYS A 28 -2.29 50.65 -4.09
CA LYS A 28 -1.07 51.27 -3.54
C LYS A 28 -1.27 52.12 -2.28
N SER A 29 -2.39 51.92 -1.58
CA SER A 29 -2.64 52.63 -0.33
C SER A 29 -1.84 52.00 0.82
N ARG A 30 -1.59 52.80 1.85
CA ARG A 30 -0.92 52.40 3.08
C ARG A 30 -1.92 52.47 4.22
N LEU A 31 -2.25 51.34 4.82
CA LEU A 31 -3.22 51.23 5.91
C LEU A 31 -2.50 50.83 7.19
N GLU A 32 -2.53 51.70 8.20
CA GLU A 32 -1.91 51.45 9.50
C GLU A 32 -2.94 51.50 10.61
N ASN A 33 -3.04 50.44 11.40
CA ASN A 33 -3.99 50.35 12.52
C ASN A 33 -5.44 50.60 12.07
N VAL A 34 -5.79 50.15 10.86
CA VAL A 34 -7.12 50.31 10.27
C VAL A 34 -8.02 49.14 10.67
N SER A 35 -9.29 49.42 10.95
CA SER A 35 -10.28 48.41 11.30
C SER A 35 -11.35 48.29 10.21
N PHE A 36 -11.56 47.07 9.71
CA PHE A 36 -12.56 46.65 8.75
C PHE A 36 -13.46 45.52 9.31
N VAL A 37 -13.63 45.43 10.62
CA VAL A 37 -14.43 44.37 11.25
C VAL A 37 -15.84 44.35 10.67
N SER A 38 -16.28 43.20 10.17
CA SER A 38 -17.60 43.00 9.56
C SER A 38 -17.92 43.98 8.41
N THR A 39 -16.90 44.48 7.73
CA THR A 39 -17.05 45.47 6.64
C THR A 39 -17.37 44.78 5.33
N LEU A 40 -18.21 45.40 4.50
CA LEU A 40 -18.46 44.93 3.15
C LEU A 40 -17.39 45.48 2.20
N LEU A 41 -16.56 44.59 1.66
CA LEU A 41 -15.39 44.88 0.82
C LEU A 41 -15.45 44.16 -0.53
N ARG A 42 -16.65 43.97 -1.08
CA ARG A 42 -16.84 43.27 -2.37
C ARG A 42 -16.30 44.09 -3.53
N SER A 43 -15.68 43.44 -4.50
CA SER A 43 -15.08 44.12 -5.68
C SER A 43 -14.15 45.28 -5.30
N THR A 44 -13.50 45.19 -4.13
CA THR A 44 -12.51 46.19 -3.71
C THR A 44 -11.15 45.88 -4.32
N ASN A 45 -10.34 46.91 -4.50
CA ASN A 45 -9.00 46.78 -5.06
C ASN A 45 -7.93 47.18 -4.05
N PHE A 46 -7.30 46.20 -3.40
CA PHE A 46 -6.13 46.34 -2.53
C PHE A 46 -4.82 45.98 -3.23
N GLU A 47 -4.78 45.98 -4.57
CA GLU A 47 -3.57 45.67 -5.31
C GLU A 47 -2.40 46.57 -4.90
N GLU A 48 -1.26 45.94 -4.62
CA GLU A 48 -0.03 46.57 -4.13
C GLU A 48 -0.22 47.43 -2.87
N ALA A 49 -1.30 47.23 -2.11
CA ALA A 49 -1.53 47.93 -0.85
C ALA A 49 -0.63 47.38 0.28
N PHE A 50 -0.24 48.24 1.20
CA PHE A 50 0.46 47.86 2.43
C PHE A 50 -0.50 47.94 3.61
N LEU A 51 -0.78 46.80 4.25
CA LEU A 51 -1.66 46.70 5.42
C LEU A 51 -0.80 46.32 6.62
N LEU A 52 -0.74 47.21 7.62
CA LEU A 52 -0.02 47.01 8.87
C LEU A 52 -0.99 47.13 10.05
N ASN A 53 -1.04 46.10 10.90
CA ASN A 53 -1.93 46.04 12.06
C ASN A 53 -3.42 46.23 11.68
N VAL A 54 -3.83 45.62 10.56
CA VAL A 54 -5.21 45.76 10.06
C VAL A 54 -6.09 44.64 10.61
N ASN A 55 -7.24 44.99 11.18
CA ASN A 55 -8.24 44.02 11.60
C ASN A 55 -9.41 44.02 10.63
N ALA A 56 -9.47 43.03 9.75
CA ALA A 56 -10.54 42.77 8.80
C ALA A 56 -11.31 41.48 9.14
N SER A 57 -11.40 41.12 10.43
CA SER A 57 -12.17 39.96 10.86
C SER A 57 -13.64 40.06 10.44
N ASN A 58 -14.20 38.94 9.97
CA ASN A 58 -15.55 38.81 9.44
C ASN A 58 -15.88 39.74 8.26
N ALA A 59 -14.89 40.38 7.64
CA ALA A 59 -15.12 41.21 6.48
C ALA A 59 -15.56 40.38 5.27
N VAL A 60 -16.38 40.97 4.39
CA VAL A 60 -16.97 40.27 3.25
C VAL A 60 -16.39 40.79 1.95
N PHE A 61 -15.41 40.07 1.41
CA PHE A 61 -14.78 40.33 0.11
C PHE A 61 -15.49 39.60 -1.03
N ALA A 62 -16.19 38.51 -0.72
CA ALA A 62 -16.81 37.64 -1.70
C ALA A 62 -17.79 38.35 -2.63
N PRO A 63 -17.68 38.13 -3.95
CA PRO A 63 -18.53 38.79 -4.93
C PRO A 63 -19.99 38.36 -4.81
N ASN A 64 -20.89 39.20 -5.30
CA ASN A 64 -22.32 38.91 -5.46
C ASN A 64 -22.83 39.51 -6.77
N ASN A 65 -24.14 39.42 -7.03
CA ASN A 65 -24.72 39.90 -8.29
C ASN A 65 -24.51 41.41 -8.54
N ASN A 66 -24.41 42.22 -7.48
CA ASN A 66 -24.23 43.68 -7.60
C ASN A 66 -22.74 44.07 -7.67
N PHE A 67 -21.87 43.25 -7.10
CA PHE A 67 -20.42 43.43 -7.05
C PHE A 67 -19.76 42.13 -7.54
N PRO A 68 -19.78 41.87 -8.86
CA PRO A 68 -19.44 40.56 -9.41
C PRO A 68 -17.93 40.33 -9.50
N GLN A 69 -17.13 41.40 -9.48
CA GLN A 69 -15.67 41.29 -9.53
C GLN A 69 -15.15 40.78 -8.18
N PRO A 70 -14.25 39.79 -8.17
CA PRO A 70 -13.56 39.41 -6.96
C PRO A 70 -12.80 40.58 -6.34
N ALA A 71 -12.65 40.57 -5.02
CA ALA A 71 -11.72 41.49 -4.38
C ALA A 71 -10.28 41.16 -4.84
N ASN A 72 -9.52 42.19 -5.16
CA ASN A 72 -8.16 42.07 -5.65
C ASN A 72 -7.18 42.48 -4.55
N LEU A 73 -6.38 41.55 -4.06
CA LEU A 73 -5.27 41.77 -3.13
C LEU A 73 -3.93 41.46 -3.79
N PHE A 74 -3.86 41.44 -5.13
CA PHE A 74 -2.65 41.11 -5.87
C PHE A 74 -1.43 41.90 -5.37
N LYS A 75 -0.35 41.19 -5.02
CA LYS A 75 0.89 41.79 -4.50
C LYS A 75 0.72 42.68 -3.27
N ALA A 76 -0.40 42.58 -2.55
CA ALA A 76 -0.57 43.30 -1.29
C ALA A 76 0.40 42.72 -0.24
N LYS A 77 0.94 43.60 0.60
CA LYS A 77 1.76 43.22 1.74
C LYS A 77 0.96 43.35 3.03
N LEU A 78 0.88 42.26 3.79
CA LEU A 78 0.00 42.09 4.95
C LEU A 78 0.83 41.77 6.20
N GLU A 79 1.08 42.78 7.03
CA GLU A 79 1.82 42.63 8.28
C GLU A 79 0.88 42.75 9.48
N ASN A 80 0.83 41.71 10.31
CA ASN A 80 -0.05 41.60 11.47
C ASN A 80 -1.52 41.87 11.11
N VAL A 81 -2.02 41.13 10.13
CA VAL A 81 -3.36 41.30 9.58
C VAL A 81 -4.28 40.18 10.07
N ASN A 82 -5.40 40.58 10.67
CA ASN A 82 -6.44 39.66 11.11
C ASN A 82 -7.58 39.58 10.07
N LEU A 83 -7.68 38.45 9.39
CA LEU A 83 -8.75 38.10 8.44
C LEU A 83 -9.61 36.93 8.99
N SER A 84 -9.62 36.71 10.30
CA SER A 84 -10.39 35.61 10.87
C SER A 84 -11.89 35.72 10.54
N GLY A 85 -12.49 34.63 10.09
CA GLY A 85 -13.89 34.58 9.65
C GLY A 85 -14.19 35.40 8.37
N ALA A 86 -13.19 35.99 7.72
CA ALA A 86 -13.42 36.77 6.51
C ALA A 86 -13.91 35.88 5.36
N ASN A 87 -14.82 36.42 4.55
CA ASN A 87 -15.30 35.74 3.35
C ASN A 87 -14.53 36.23 2.14
N LEU A 88 -13.44 35.52 1.82
CA LEU A 88 -12.49 35.74 0.72
C LEU A 88 -12.79 34.89 -0.51
N ARG A 89 -14.00 34.33 -0.62
CA ARG A 89 -14.39 33.47 -1.75
C ARG A 89 -14.10 34.17 -3.09
N ARG A 90 -13.40 33.47 -3.98
CA ARG A 90 -12.92 33.94 -5.29
C ARG A 90 -11.90 35.09 -5.28
N ALA A 91 -11.49 35.59 -4.11
CA ALA A 91 -10.56 36.71 -4.03
C ALA A 91 -9.22 36.37 -4.72
N ASN A 92 -8.58 37.38 -5.30
CA ASN A 92 -7.25 37.25 -5.86
C ASN A 92 -6.21 37.68 -4.82
N LEU A 93 -5.50 36.72 -4.25
CA LEU A 93 -4.37 36.91 -3.36
C LEU A 93 -3.05 36.47 -4.01
N THR A 94 -2.97 36.47 -5.34
CA THR A 94 -1.74 36.10 -6.05
C THR A 94 -0.59 37.01 -5.61
N LEU A 95 0.57 36.42 -5.30
CA LEU A 95 1.78 37.12 -4.86
C LEU A 95 1.61 38.00 -3.60
N VAL A 96 0.60 37.75 -2.75
CA VAL A 96 0.57 38.45 -1.45
C VAL A 96 1.77 38.04 -0.60
N ASP A 97 2.32 39.01 0.12
CA ASP A 97 3.40 38.80 1.08
C ASP A 97 2.85 39.02 2.48
N THR A 98 3.00 38.05 3.37
CA THR A 98 2.41 38.13 4.71
C THR A 98 3.43 37.93 5.82
N THR A 99 3.14 38.55 6.95
CA THR A 99 3.84 38.30 8.21
C THR A 99 2.80 38.37 9.31
N ASN A 100 2.66 37.32 10.11
CA ASN A 100 1.67 37.23 11.20
C ASN A 100 0.22 37.34 10.70
N ILE A 101 -0.14 36.54 9.71
CA ILE A 101 -1.50 36.49 9.18
C ILE A 101 -2.38 35.56 10.01
N ASN A 102 -3.62 36.00 10.26
CA ASN A 102 -4.66 35.16 10.82
C ASN A 102 -5.81 35.00 9.82
N LEU A 103 -5.96 33.81 9.25
CA LEU A 103 -7.05 33.40 8.35
C LEU A 103 -7.97 32.37 9.01
N SER A 104 -7.93 32.22 10.34
CA SER A 104 -8.75 31.23 11.03
C SER A 104 -10.23 31.38 10.70
N ASN A 105 -10.90 30.28 10.37
CA ASN A 105 -12.31 30.24 9.95
C ASN A 105 -12.64 31.06 8.69
N ALA A 106 -11.65 31.54 7.94
CA ALA A 106 -11.89 32.29 6.72
C ALA A 106 -12.39 31.37 5.59
N ASN A 107 -13.24 31.91 4.72
CA ASN A 107 -13.70 31.21 3.53
C ASN A 107 -12.89 31.67 2.31
N LEU A 108 -12.00 30.81 1.82
CA LEU A 108 -11.17 31.00 0.62
C LEU A 108 -11.60 30.08 -0.54
N THR A 109 -12.87 29.64 -0.56
CA THR A 109 -13.38 28.80 -1.65
C THR A 109 -13.17 29.49 -3.00
N ASP A 110 -12.62 28.76 -3.98
CA ASP A 110 -12.27 29.26 -5.32
C ASP A 110 -11.30 30.48 -5.33
N ALA A 111 -10.63 30.79 -4.21
CA ALA A 111 -9.67 31.90 -4.17
C ALA A 111 -8.37 31.55 -4.90
N ILE A 112 -7.68 32.57 -5.40
CA ILE A 112 -6.41 32.42 -6.13
C ILE A 112 -5.29 32.91 -5.23
N LEU A 113 -4.41 32.01 -4.78
CA LEU A 113 -3.28 32.25 -3.89
C LEU A 113 -1.95 31.81 -4.54
N ARG A 114 -1.87 31.91 -5.87
CA ARG A 114 -0.67 31.51 -6.63
C ARG A 114 0.53 32.31 -6.15
N GLU A 115 1.62 31.61 -5.84
CA GLU A 115 2.88 32.22 -5.37
C GLU A 115 2.69 33.17 -4.17
N ALA A 116 1.62 32.96 -3.37
CA ALA A 116 1.40 33.71 -2.15
C ALA A 116 2.39 33.26 -1.06
N SER A 117 2.94 34.20 -0.32
CA SER A 117 3.75 33.94 0.86
C SER A 117 2.88 34.01 2.11
N LEU A 118 2.48 32.83 2.59
CA LEU A 118 1.79 32.62 3.86
C LEU A 118 2.72 31.82 4.79
N SER A 119 3.99 32.22 4.86
CA SER A 119 5.01 31.56 5.67
C SER A 119 5.27 32.24 6.99
N GLY A 120 5.81 31.47 7.92
CA GLY A 120 6.31 31.96 9.19
C GLY A 120 7.25 30.97 9.84
N GLU A 121 7.53 31.20 11.11
CA GLU A 121 8.34 30.32 11.94
C GLU A 121 7.44 29.49 12.86
N GLN A 122 7.92 28.36 13.38
CA GLN A 122 7.14 27.51 14.30
C GLN A 122 6.65 28.26 15.56
N SER A 123 7.39 29.28 16.01
CA SER A 123 7.02 30.13 17.15
C SER A 123 5.92 31.16 16.82
N ASN A 124 5.61 31.32 15.53
CA ASN A 124 4.73 32.36 15.02
C ASN A 124 4.10 31.91 13.69
N ARG A 125 3.35 30.82 13.78
CA ARG A 125 2.75 30.12 12.65
C ARG A 125 1.67 30.98 11.98
N PRO A 126 1.63 31.06 10.65
CA PRO A 126 0.46 31.51 9.90
C PRO A 126 -0.77 30.71 10.32
N ASN A 127 -1.79 31.38 10.85
CA ASN A 127 -2.95 30.70 11.40
C ASN A 127 -4.01 30.48 10.31
N LEU A 128 -4.10 29.25 9.79
CA LEU A 128 -5.06 28.84 8.76
C LEU A 128 -6.13 27.88 9.32
N THR A 129 -6.28 27.85 10.65
CA THR A 129 -7.14 26.88 11.33
C THR A 129 -8.60 27.01 10.91
N ASN A 130 -9.27 25.88 10.62
CA ASN A 130 -10.65 25.81 10.14
C ASN A 130 -10.94 26.63 8.87
N ALA A 131 -9.92 27.10 8.15
CA ALA A 131 -10.11 27.84 6.91
C ALA A 131 -10.60 26.91 5.80
N ASN A 132 -11.42 27.43 4.90
CA ASN A 132 -11.97 26.68 3.77
C ASN A 132 -11.28 27.08 2.46
N PHE A 133 -10.38 26.24 1.97
CA PHE A 133 -9.65 26.35 0.71
C PHE A 133 -10.24 25.47 -0.41
N THR A 134 -11.52 25.11 -0.33
CA THR A 134 -12.15 24.27 -1.36
C THR A 134 -11.94 24.88 -2.77
N ARG A 135 -11.31 24.12 -3.68
CA ARG A 135 -10.95 24.57 -5.04
C ARG A 135 -10.08 25.84 -5.11
N ALA A 136 -9.40 26.18 -4.02
CA ALA A 136 -8.44 27.28 -4.04
C ALA A 136 -7.21 26.89 -4.86
N ASP A 137 -6.60 27.87 -5.53
CA ASP A 137 -5.37 27.70 -6.29
C ASP A 137 -4.17 28.19 -5.48
N LEU A 138 -3.46 27.29 -4.82
CA LEU A 138 -2.25 27.54 -4.03
C LEU A 138 -0.98 27.10 -4.77
N PHE A 139 -1.00 27.08 -6.10
CA PHE A 139 0.18 26.76 -6.91
C PHE A 139 1.39 27.60 -6.48
N LYS A 140 2.50 26.95 -6.12
CA LYS A 140 3.73 27.61 -5.64
C LYS A 140 3.57 28.49 -4.41
N ALA A 141 2.50 28.34 -3.64
CA ALA A 141 2.36 29.07 -2.40
C ALA A 141 3.44 28.62 -1.39
N ASP A 142 4.03 29.57 -0.69
CA ASP A 142 4.88 29.29 0.46
C ASP A 142 3.99 29.22 1.70
N LEU A 143 3.85 28.01 2.25
CA LEU A 143 3.00 27.70 3.40
C LEU A 143 3.84 27.20 4.59
N LYS A 144 5.13 27.55 4.62
CA LYS A 144 6.05 27.12 5.68
C LYS A 144 5.50 27.45 7.07
N ALA A 145 5.58 26.45 7.94
CA ALA A 145 5.10 26.45 9.32
C ALA A 145 3.59 26.74 9.51
N ALA A 146 2.80 26.83 8.44
CA ALA A 146 1.38 27.17 8.54
C ALA A 146 0.58 26.10 9.31
N ASP A 147 -0.38 26.57 10.11
CA ASP A 147 -1.28 25.70 10.89
C ASP A 147 -2.60 25.50 10.13
N PHE A 148 -2.75 24.33 9.51
CA PHE A 148 -3.96 23.92 8.79
C PHE A 148 -4.96 23.16 9.66
N THR A 149 -4.86 23.20 10.98
CA THR A 149 -5.74 22.40 11.85
C THR A 149 -7.22 22.64 11.54
N GLY A 150 -7.95 21.60 11.15
CA GLY A 150 -9.37 21.66 10.78
C GLY A 150 -9.66 22.23 9.39
N ALA A 151 -8.64 22.55 8.60
CA ALA A 151 -8.81 23.17 7.29
C ALA A 151 -9.43 22.21 6.26
N THR A 152 -10.20 22.79 5.34
CA THR A 152 -10.77 22.08 4.18
C THR A 152 -9.99 22.46 2.93
N LEU A 153 -9.33 21.48 2.32
CA LEU A 153 -8.50 21.58 1.11
C LEU A 153 -9.11 20.82 -0.06
N VAL A 154 -10.43 20.58 -0.04
CA VAL A 154 -11.10 19.74 -1.05
C VAL A 154 -10.88 20.32 -2.46
N ASP A 155 -10.35 19.50 -3.35
CA ASP A 155 -10.02 19.88 -4.74
C ASP A 155 -9.08 21.09 -4.86
N ALA A 156 -8.31 21.41 -3.81
CA ALA A 156 -7.34 22.50 -3.83
C ALA A 156 -6.10 22.13 -4.65
N ASN A 157 -5.53 23.11 -5.35
CA ASN A 157 -4.28 22.94 -6.08
C ASN A 157 -3.10 23.39 -5.20
N LEU A 158 -2.28 22.46 -4.73
CA LEU A 158 -1.06 22.69 -3.95
C LEU A 158 0.21 22.26 -4.73
N GLN A 159 0.14 22.17 -6.05
CA GLN A 159 1.31 21.83 -6.86
C GLN A 159 2.46 22.81 -6.61
N GLU A 160 3.67 22.26 -6.44
CA GLU A 160 4.91 23.02 -6.16
C GLU A 160 4.83 23.91 -4.90
N ALA A 161 3.86 23.70 -3.99
CA ALA A 161 3.77 24.45 -2.75
C ALA A 161 4.78 23.95 -1.70
N THR A 162 5.22 24.83 -0.81
CA THR A 162 6.08 24.47 0.33
C THR A 162 5.24 24.28 1.58
N LEU A 163 5.25 23.09 2.18
CA LEU A 163 4.59 22.76 3.44
C LEU A 163 5.58 22.40 4.56
N GLU A 164 6.85 22.81 4.45
CA GLU A 164 7.88 22.60 5.48
C GLU A 164 7.37 23.04 6.85
N GLY A 165 7.40 22.15 7.85
CA GLY A 165 7.01 22.50 9.22
C GLY A 165 5.51 22.67 9.42
N ALA A 166 4.66 22.40 8.43
CA ALA A 166 3.22 22.68 8.52
C ALA A 166 2.49 21.69 9.46
N VAL A 167 1.40 22.14 10.07
CA VAL A 167 0.55 21.30 10.91
C VAL A 167 -0.68 20.85 10.13
N LEU A 168 -0.80 19.55 9.90
CA LEU A 168 -1.90 18.89 9.18
C LEU A 168 -2.72 18.04 10.14
N ALA A 169 -3.51 18.70 10.99
CA ALA A 169 -4.40 18.04 11.93
C ALA A 169 -5.88 18.19 11.53
N ASN A 170 -6.66 17.11 11.59
CA ASN A 170 -8.12 17.17 11.32
C ASN A 170 -8.47 17.77 9.94
N ILE A 171 -7.62 17.54 8.93
CA ILE A 171 -7.79 18.15 7.60
C ILE A 171 -8.65 17.29 6.68
N ASN A 172 -9.30 17.96 5.72
CA ASN A 172 -9.92 17.30 4.58
C ASN A 172 -9.29 17.77 3.26
N ALA A 173 -8.36 17.00 2.73
CA ALA A 173 -7.68 17.22 1.45
C ALA A 173 -8.20 16.30 0.33
N THR A 174 -9.49 15.93 0.39
CA THR A 174 -10.08 15.06 -0.64
C THR A 174 -9.91 15.68 -2.02
N GLY A 175 -9.28 14.97 -2.96
CA GLY A 175 -9.09 15.43 -4.33
C GLY A 175 -8.08 16.56 -4.53
N ALA A 176 -7.34 16.97 -3.49
CA ALA A 176 -6.28 17.97 -3.63
C ALA A 176 -5.09 17.44 -4.45
N ASP A 177 -4.38 18.34 -5.10
CA ASP A 177 -3.21 18.04 -5.92
C ASP A 177 -1.93 18.58 -5.27
N PHE A 178 -1.07 17.69 -4.81
CA PHE A 178 0.19 17.97 -4.11
C PHE A 178 1.42 17.70 -4.98
N ARG A 179 1.27 17.43 -6.29
CA ARG A 179 2.42 17.06 -7.13
C ARG A 179 3.54 18.08 -7.04
N LEU A 180 4.77 17.60 -6.84
CA LEU A 180 5.97 18.41 -6.69
C LEU A 180 5.96 19.36 -5.47
N ALA A 181 5.02 19.21 -4.54
CA ALA A 181 5.05 19.95 -3.28
C ALA A 181 6.24 19.49 -2.44
N ASN A 182 6.81 20.42 -1.67
CA ASN A 182 7.80 20.10 -0.65
C ASN A 182 7.10 19.83 0.68
N ILE A 183 7.05 18.57 1.11
CA ILE A 183 6.37 18.12 2.33
C ILE A 183 7.40 17.49 3.26
N THR A 184 7.97 18.29 4.16
CA THR A 184 8.97 17.85 5.14
C THR A 184 8.64 18.46 6.50
N ASP A 185 9.09 17.83 7.58
CA ASP A 185 8.95 18.33 8.95
C ASP A 185 7.50 18.59 9.36
N ILE A 186 6.54 17.85 8.80
CA ILE A 186 5.12 18.09 9.04
C ILE A 186 4.67 17.44 10.35
N ASP A 187 3.72 18.09 11.03
CA ASP A 187 3.03 17.53 12.17
C ASP A 187 1.66 16.99 11.73
N ILE A 188 1.38 15.70 11.93
CA ILE A 188 0.07 15.08 11.61
C ILE A 188 -0.67 14.61 12.86
N GLY A 189 -2.01 14.68 12.81
CA GLY A 189 -2.82 14.08 13.87
C GLY A 189 -4.33 14.25 13.72
N GLY A 190 -5.10 13.50 14.51
CA GLY A 190 -6.54 13.47 14.38
C GLY A 190 -6.98 12.78 13.09
N THR A 191 -8.01 13.32 12.42
CA THR A 191 -8.49 12.75 11.15
C THR A 191 -7.84 13.45 9.96
N VAL A 192 -6.99 12.75 9.20
CA VAL A 192 -6.29 13.29 8.04
C VAL A 192 -6.79 12.57 6.79
N ASN A 193 -7.51 13.29 5.92
CA ASN A 193 -8.15 12.69 4.74
C ASN A 193 -7.49 13.18 3.43
N PHE A 194 -6.81 12.27 2.75
CA PHE A 194 -6.22 12.42 1.42
C PHE A 194 -6.94 11.60 0.34
N ASN A 195 -8.21 11.21 0.56
CA ASN A 195 -8.97 10.43 -0.43
C ASN A 195 -8.97 11.12 -1.80
N LEU A 196 -8.74 10.36 -2.88
CA LEU A 196 -8.67 10.87 -4.25
C LEU A 196 -7.61 11.95 -4.50
N ALA A 197 -6.75 12.26 -3.53
CA ALA A 197 -5.69 13.24 -3.69
C ALA A 197 -4.61 12.72 -4.63
N ASN A 198 -3.85 13.65 -5.22
CA ASN A 198 -2.71 13.33 -6.07
C ASN A 198 -1.42 13.76 -5.37
N LEU A 199 -0.64 12.78 -4.90
CA LEU A 199 0.66 12.97 -4.26
C LEU A 199 1.79 12.39 -5.14
N SER A 200 1.53 12.01 -6.38
CA SER A 200 2.49 11.27 -7.20
C SER A 200 3.84 12.00 -7.31
N GLY A 201 4.94 11.27 -7.08
CA GLY A 201 6.31 11.79 -7.18
C GLY A 201 6.73 12.77 -6.07
N VAL A 202 5.96 12.86 -4.98
CA VAL A 202 6.31 13.69 -3.81
C VAL A 202 7.17 12.89 -2.85
N ALA A 203 8.19 13.53 -2.27
CA ALA A 203 8.90 13.02 -1.11
C ALA A 203 8.25 13.58 0.16
N ILE A 204 7.96 12.70 1.11
CA ILE A 204 7.40 13.06 2.42
C ILE A 204 8.36 12.52 3.49
N THR A 205 8.99 13.43 4.23
CA THR A 205 10.03 13.12 5.22
C THR A 205 9.73 13.78 6.57
N ASP A 206 10.33 13.26 7.64
CA ASP A 206 10.35 13.87 8.97
C ASP A 206 8.95 14.15 9.55
N VAL A 207 8.07 13.13 9.50
CA VAL A 207 6.67 13.28 9.95
C VAL A 207 6.55 13.09 11.46
N SER A 208 6.15 14.15 12.15
CA SER A 208 5.92 14.17 13.60
C SER A 208 4.44 14.04 13.96
N ARG A 209 4.17 13.57 15.18
CA ARG A 209 2.81 13.45 15.70
C ARG A 209 2.42 14.70 16.49
N VAL A 210 1.25 15.25 16.18
CA VAL A 210 0.65 16.32 16.98
C VAL A 210 0.39 15.81 18.40
N LEU A 211 0.82 16.58 19.39
CA LEU A 211 0.63 16.25 20.80
C LEU A 211 -0.62 16.92 21.36
N ASP A 212 -1.35 16.19 22.20
CA ASP A 212 -2.43 16.74 22.99
C ASP A 212 -1.84 17.76 24.00
N PRO A 213 -2.29 19.03 23.98
CA PRO A 213 -1.74 20.07 24.85
C PRO A 213 -1.92 19.81 26.36
N GLN A 214 -2.89 18.98 26.74
CA GLN A 214 -3.21 18.67 28.15
C GLN A 214 -2.42 17.47 28.65
N THR A 215 -2.24 16.45 27.82
CA THR A 215 -1.62 15.18 28.24
C THR A 215 -0.17 15.02 27.78
N GLY A 216 0.25 15.80 26.78
CA GLY A 216 1.56 15.66 26.12
C GLY A 216 1.69 14.36 25.31
N GLN A 217 0.61 13.60 25.16
CA GLN A 217 0.60 12.35 24.39
C GLN A 217 0.22 12.62 22.93
N PRO A 218 0.72 11.82 21.97
CA PRO A 218 0.30 11.90 20.58
C PRO A 218 -1.23 11.76 20.44
N ILE A 219 -1.87 12.69 19.73
CA ILE A 219 -3.30 12.54 19.43
C ILE A 219 -3.50 11.33 18.50
N PRO A 220 -4.58 10.53 18.68
CA PRO A 220 -4.87 9.42 17.78
C PRO A 220 -4.90 9.87 16.33
N LEU A 221 -4.29 9.09 15.44
CA LEU A 221 -4.21 9.37 14.01
C LEU A 221 -5.11 8.40 13.27
N SER A 222 -5.99 8.94 12.43
CA SER A 222 -6.76 8.20 11.44
C SER A 222 -6.46 8.84 10.09
N ILE A 223 -5.68 8.15 9.26
CA ILE A 223 -5.25 8.64 7.96
C ILE A 223 -5.85 7.80 6.82
N SER A 224 -6.32 8.47 5.78
CA SER A 224 -7.01 7.81 4.66
C SER A 224 -6.51 8.32 3.32
N PHE A 225 -6.16 7.38 2.43
CA PHE A 225 -5.63 7.61 1.08
C PHE A 225 -6.50 6.92 0.02
N ARG A 226 -7.79 6.69 0.30
CA ARG A 226 -8.62 5.86 -0.57
C ARG A 226 -8.76 6.48 -1.95
N GLY A 227 -8.42 5.71 -2.98
CA GLY A 227 -8.43 6.14 -4.38
C GLY A 227 -7.43 7.25 -4.70
N ALA A 228 -6.48 7.55 -3.80
CA ALA A 228 -5.44 8.53 -4.05
C ALA A 228 -4.38 7.96 -5.02
N ASN A 229 -3.61 8.86 -5.62
CA ASN A 229 -2.42 8.51 -6.38
C ASN A 229 -1.17 8.86 -5.55
N LEU A 230 -0.47 7.84 -5.06
CA LEU A 230 0.81 7.91 -4.39
C LEU A 230 1.92 7.21 -5.19
N SER A 231 1.74 7.07 -6.51
CA SER A 231 2.76 6.46 -7.35
C SER A 231 4.09 7.23 -7.23
N GLN A 232 5.19 6.50 -7.13
CA GLN A 232 6.55 7.04 -7.01
C GLN A 232 6.75 8.00 -5.82
N VAL A 233 5.91 7.90 -4.79
CA VAL A 233 6.13 8.62 -3.53
C VAL A 233 7.24 7.93 -2.75
N SER A 234 8.06 8.72 -2.07
CA SER A 234 8.99 8.21 -1.05
C SER A 234 8.51 8.71 0.30
N LEU A 235 8.29 7.77 1.23
CA LEU A 235 7.98 8.05 2.62
C LEU A 235 9.16 7.56 3.45
N GLU A 236 9.74 8.45 4.24
CA GLU A 236 10.84 8.14 5.17
C GLU A 236 10.41 8.58 6.57
N ASP A 237 10.58 7.70 7.57
CA ASP A 237 10.23 7.95 8.97
C ASP A 237 8.76 8.36 9.20
N VAL A 238 7.83 7.71 8.48
CA VAL A 238 6.40 8.07 8.54
C VAL A 238 5.57 7.07 9.35
N PHE A 239 4.81 7.60 10.30
CA PHE A 239 3.84 6.85 11.10
C PHE A 239 2.48 6.75 10.37
N LEU A 240 2.25 5.67 9.64
CA LEU A 240 1.02 5.42 8.88
C LEU A 240 0.17 4.25 9.44
N GLY A 241 0.40 3.86 10.68
CA GLY A 241 -0.35 2.82 11.36
C GLY A 241 -1.88 3.03 11.27
N GLY A 242 -2.60 1.98 10.88
CA GLY A 242 -4.05 2.03 10.63
C GLY A 242 -4.48 2.75 9.35
N GLY A 243 -3.53 3.16 8.50
CA GLY A 243 -3.79 3.86 7.23
C GLY A 243 -4.75 3.10 6.31
N ASP A 244 -5.70 3.81 5.69
CA ASP A 244 -6.68 3.24 4.77
C ASP A 244 -6.30 3.51 3.31
N PHE A 245 -5.74 2.51 2.65
CA PHE A 245 -5.32 2.54 1.24
C PHE A 245 -6.28 1.80 0.31
N ARG A 246 -7.47 1.39 0.79
CA ARG A 246 -8.46 0.67 -0.03
C ARG A 246 -8.99 1.56 -1.16
N PRO A 247 -9.56 1.01 -2.25
CA PRO A 247 -10.25 1.81 -3.25
C PRO A 247 -11.27 2.78 -2.64
N PHE A 248 -11.34 3.97 -3.22
CA PHE A 248 -12.44 4.89 -2.95
C PHE A 248 -13.72 4.29 -3.53
N ASP A 249 -14.77 4.26 -2.72
CA ASP A 249 -16.12 3.93 -3.13
C ASP A 249 -17.04 4.87 -2.35
N GLY A 250 -17.57 5.87 -3.04
CA GLY A 250 -18.36 6.93 -2.41
C GLY A 250 -18.88 7.95 -3.41
N LEU A 251 -19.51 9.00 -2.88
CA LEU A 251 -20.02 10.12 -3.68
C LEU A 251 -19.01 11.26 -3.68
N ARG A 252 -18.73 11.81 -4.87
CA ARG A 252 -18.02 13.09 -5.05
C ARG A 252 -18.91 14.01 -5.87
N ASN A 253 -19.27 15.17 -5.32
CA ASN A 253 -20.18 16.13 -5.96
C ASN A 253 -21.49 15.52 -6.46
N GLY A 254 -22.05 14.56 -5.71
CA GLY A 254 -23.28 13.85 -6.06
C GLY A 254 -23.13 12.73 -7.10
N VAL A 255 -21.94 12.52 -7.64
CA VAL A 255 -21.62 11.45 -8.60
C VAL A 255 -20.88 10.33 -7.87
N ARG A 256 -21.28 9.07 -8.09
CA ARG A 256 -20.55 7.93 -7.53
C ARG A 256 -19.19 7.79 -8.22
N VAL A 257 -18.15 7.72 -7.42
CA VAL A 257 -16.78 7.51 -7.84
C VAL A 257 -16.30 6.20 -7.23
N ILE A 258 -15.76 5.32 -8.06
CA ILE A 258 -14.99 4.17 -7.63
C ILE A 258 -13.61 4.31 -8.25
N GLN A 259 -12.58 4.31 -7.42
CA GLN A 259 -11.22 4.52 -7.87
C GLN A 259 -10.24 3.69 -7.03
N PRO A 260 -9.41 2.83 -7.63
CA PRO A 260 -8.36 2.14 -6.91
C PRO A 260 -7.32 3.13 -6.39
N THR A 261 -6.67 2.76 -5.29
CA THR A 261 -5.51 3.52 -4.78
C THR A 261 -4.26 3.06 -5.52
N ASP A 262 -3.53 4.01 -6.08
CA ASP A 262 -2.29 3.75 -6.81
C ASP A 262 -1.09 4.00 -5.90
N LEU A 263 -0.36 2.92 -5.59
CA LEU A 263 0.85 2.88 -4.76
C LEU A 263 2.04 2.37 -5.60
N ALA A 264 1.95 2.43 -6.93
CA ALA A 264 2.97 1.86 -7.80
C ALA A 264 4.33 2.56 -7.61
N GLY A 265 5.40 1.79 -7.36
CA GLY A 265 6.72 2.33 -7.08
C GLY A 265 6.82 3.14 -5.77
N LEU A 266 5.83 3.00 -4.87
CA LEU A 266 5.89 3.61 -3.55
C LEU A 266 7.06 3.00 -2.75
N ASN A 267 7.89 3.87 -2.18
CA ASN A 267 8.95 3.49 -1.27
C ASN A 267 8.52 3.77 0.18
N LEU A 268 8.40 2.71 0.98
CA LEU A 268 8.02 2.74 2.39
C LEU A 268 9.13 2.22 3.31
N ALA A 269 10.40 2.29 2.90
CA ALA A 269 11.50 1.94 3.79
C ALA A 269 11.32 2.66 5.14
N ASP A 270 11.33 1.88 6.23
CA ASP A 270 11.19 2.36 7.61
C ASP A 270 9.83 3.00 7.99
N ALA A 271 8.76 2.77 7.21
CA ALA A 271 7.41 3.23 7.57
C ALA A 271 6.69 2.25 8.53
N ASP A 272 6.05 2.78 9.60
CA ASP A 272 5.13 1.99 10.41
C ASP A 272 3.76 1.89 9.72
N LEU A 273 3.45 0.69 9.22
CA LEU A 273 2.20 0.37 8.53
C LEU A 273 1.34 -0.61 9.33
N THR A 274 1.58 -0.74 10.64
CA THR A 274 0.87 -1.69 11.48
C THR A 274 -0.65 -1.46 11.38
N GLY A 275 -1.39 -2.48 10.98
CA GLY A 275 -2.85 -2.41 10.81
C GLY A 275 -3.33 -1.60 9.60
N ALA A 276 -2.45 -1.23 8.67
CA ALA A 276 -2.83 -0.62 7.40
C ALA A 276 -3.68 -1.58 6.55
N ARG A 277 -4.52 -1.01 5.68
CA ARG A 277 -5.46 -1.76 4.82
C ARG A 277 -5.18 -1.50 3.36
N PHE A 278 -4.75 -2.54 2.65
CA PHE A 278 -4.36 -2.49 1.24
C PHE A 278 -5.30 -3.24 0.31
N ASN A 279 -6.37 -3.86 0.83
CA ASN A 279 -7.26 -4.69 0.03
C ASN A 279 -7.80 -3.92 -1.22
N GLY A 280 -7.53 -4.45 -2.41
CA GLY A 280 -7.84 -3.89 -3.72
C GLY A 280 -6.96 -2.73 -4.20
N ALA A 281 -5.84 -2.44 -3.53
CA ALA A 281 -4.89 -1.41 -3.96
C ALA A 281 -3.89 -1.94 -5.00
N ILE A 282 -3.22 -1.02 -5.70
CA ILE A 282 -2.20 -1.34 -6.72
C ILE A 282 -0.82 -1.01 -6.14
N LEU A 283 0.01 -2.02 -5.88
CA LEU A 283 1.33 -1.95 -5.26
C LEU A 283 2.43 -2.50 -6.18
N ASN A 284 2.27 -2.39 -7.50
CA ASN A 284 3.27 -2.91 -8.43
C ASN A 284 4.61 -2.17 -8.29
N ASN A 285 5.73 -2.90 -8.28
CA ASN A 285 7.07 -2.37 -8.02
C ASN A 285 7.21 -1.67 -6.66
N PHE A 286 6.36 -2.00 -5.69
CA PHE A 286 6.44 -1.49 -4.32
C PHE A 286 7.78 -1.84 -3.67
N ILE A 287 8.36 -0.93 -2.89
CA ILE A 287 9.61 -1.15 -2.16
C ILE A 287 9.31 -1.04 -0.67
N GLY A 288 9.38 -2.17 0.02
CA GLY A 288 9.14 -2.26 1.46
C GLY A 288 9.74 -3.52 2.07
N GLY A 289 11.04 -3.73 1.87
CA GLY A 289 11.77 -4.73 2.63
C GLY A 289 11.82 -4.39 4.12
N ASP A 290 12.03 -5.40 4.97
CA ASP A 290 12.14 -5.26 6.44
C ASP A 290 10.89 -4.67 7.14
N LEU A 291 9.71 -4.76 6.52
CA LEU A 291 8.48 -4.19 7.09
C LEU A 291 7.78 -5.14 8.06
N ASN A 292 7.15 -4.57 9.10
CA ASN A 292 6.17 -5.30 9.90
C ASN A 292 4.77 -5.13 9.33
N LEU A 293 4.29 -6.17 8.65
CA LEU A 293 3.00 -6.27 7.98
C LEU A 293 2.19 -7.47 8.52
N SER A 294 2.43 -7.84 9.78
CA SER A 294 1.73 -8.96 10.43
C SER A 294 0.22 -8.72 10.46
N GLY A 295 -0.56 -9.70 10.01
CA GLY A 295 -2.03 -9.64 9.96
C GLY A 295 -2.61 -8.62 8.97
N VAL A 296 -1.80 -8.01 8.10
CA VAL A 296 -2.27 -7.06 7.10
C VAL A 296 -3.19 -7.76 6.09
N ASN A 297 -4.20 -7.02 5.64
CA ASN A 297 -5.17 -7.53 4.65
C ASN A 297 -4.87 -6.96 3.25
N PHE A 298 -4.31 -7.82 2.39
CA PHE A 298 -4.09 -7.63 0.96
C PHE A 298 -5.15 -8.33 0.09
N SER A 299 -6.22 -8.89 0.63
CA SER A 299 -7.24 -9.57 -0.19
C SER A 299 -7.94 -8.64 -1.20
N SER A 300 -8.72 -9.22 -2.12
CA SER A 300 -9.52 -8.42 -3.05
C SER A 300 -10.54 -7.49 -2.34
N PHE A 301 -10.84 -6.35 -2.96
CA PHE A 301 -11.90 -5.45 -2.55
C PHE A 301 -13.12 -5.58 -3.45
N VAL A 302 -14.29 -5.79 -2.86
CA VAL A 302 -15.58 -5.77 -3.58
C VAL A 302 -16.26 -4.44 -3.36
N ALA A 303 -16.36 -3.63 -4.42
CA ALA A 303 -17.09 -2.37 -4.39
C ALA A 303 -18.60 -2.59 -4.32
N SER A 304 -19.34 -1.56 -3.91
CA SER A 304 -20.79 -1.66 -3.69
C SER A 304 -21.63 -1.91 -4.95
N ASN A 305 -21.02 -1.88 -6.15
CA ASN A 305 -21.62 -2.27 -7.42
C ASN A 305 -21.27 -3.71 -7.85
N GLY A 306 -20.59 -4.47 -6.99
CA GLY A 306 -20.13 -5.83 -7.28
C GLY A 306 -18.82 -5.91 -8.08
N GLN A 307 -18.19 -4.78 -8.41
CA GLN A 307 -16.87 -4.77 -9.05
C GLN A 307 -15.81 -5.26 -8.05
N VAL A 308 -15.01 -6.25 -8.46
CA VAL A 308 -13.90 -6.77 -7.68
C VAL A 308 -12.61 -6.09 -8.12
N PHE A 309 -11.81 -5.65 -7.15
CA PHE A 309 -10.46 -5.13 -7.33
C PHE A 309 -9.52 -6.10 -6.62
N ALA A 310 -8.81 -6.93 -7.38
CA ALA A 310 -7.69 -7.69 -6.82
C ALA A 310 -6.60 -6.70 -6.38
N THR A 311 -5.94 -7.02 -5.27
CA THR A 311 -4.72 -6.29 -4.90
C THR A 311 -3.62 -6.75 -5.83
N GLN A 312 -2.86 -5.81 -6.39
CA GLN A 312 -1.75 -6.09 -7.30
C GLN A 312 -0.42 -5.80 -6.60
N LEU A 313 0.52 -6.75 -6.67
CA LEU A 313 1.83 -6.70 -6.02
C LEU A 313 2.94 -7.15 -6.98
N ASN A 314 2.71 -7.03 -8.30
CA ASN A 314 3.64 -7.54 -9.29
C ASN A 314 4.99 -6.82 -9.16
N ASN A 315 6.08 -7.60 -9.12
CA ASN A 315 7.45 -7.09 -8.92
C ASN A 315 7.66 -6.30 -7.62
N ALA A 316 6.77 -6.42 -6.63
CA ALA A 316 6.95 -5.77 -5.34
C ALA A 316 8.09 -6.43 -4.55
N ASN A 317 8.84 -5.64 -3.79
CA ASN A 317 9.86 -6.12 -2.88
C ASN A 317 9.37 -6.05 -1.43
N LEU A 318 9.11 -7.23 -0.87
CA LEU A 318 8.74 -7.50 0.52
C LEU A 318 9.73 -8.48 1.18
N SER A 319 10.97 -8.56 0.69
CA SER A 319 12.01 -9.40 1.30
C SER A 319 12.22 -9.03 2.77
N ASP A 320 12.58 -10.03 3.57
CA ASP A 320 12.89 -9.91 5.00
C ASP A 320 11.73 -9.36 5.87
N SER A 321 10.53 -9.22 5.31
CA SER A 321 9.36 -8.64 5.99
C SER A 321 8.64 -9.64 6.91
N GLN A 322 8.00 -9.14 7.97
CA GLN A 322 7.10 -9.91 8.83
C GLN A 322 5.68 -9.85 8.27
N LEU A 323 5.18 -10.98 7.76
CA LEU A 323 3.87 -11.15 7.13
C LEU A 323 3.02 -12.21 7.85
N ILE A 324 3.29 -12.42 9.14
CA ILE A 324 2.67 -13.47 9.96
C ILE A 324 1.15 -13.30 9.96
N GLY A 325 0.44 -14.34 9.51
CA GLY A 325 -1.02 -14.34 9.43
C GLY A 325 -1.63 -13.31 8.47
N ALA A 326 -0.84 -12.72 7.56
CA ALA A 326 -1.34 -11.79 6.56
C ALA A 326 -2.31 -12.49 5.59
N ASN A 327 -3.25 -11.72 5.05
CA ASN A 327 -4.23 -12.23 4.08
C ASN A 327 -3.88 -11.75 2.67
N PHE A 328 -3.37 -12.67 1.86
CA PHE A 328 -3.04 -12.54 0.43
C PHE A 328 -4.06 -13.25 -0.48
N SER A 329 -5.22 -13.64 0.02
CA SER A 329 -6.17 -14.39 -0.80
C SER A 329 -6.62 -13.61 -2.04
N ASN A 330 -6.58 -14.25 -3.21
CA ASN A 330 -6.91 -13.67 -4.52
C ASN A 330 -6.03 -12.46 -4.92
N VAL A 331 -4.81 -12.37 -4.41
CA VAL A 331 -3.81 -11.38 -4.84
C VAL A 331 -3.23 -11.77 -6.19
N VAL A 332 -2.88 -10.77 -7.00
CA VAL A 332 -2.02 -10.94 -8.18
C VAL A 332 -0.64 -10.37 -7.85
N ALA A 333 0.37 -11.24 -7.77
CA ALA A 333 1.71 -10.93 -7.28
C ALA A 333 2.79 -11.67 -8.10
N GLU A 334 2.68 -11.59 -9.43
CA GLU A 334 3.66 -12.13 -10.37
C GLU A 334 5.06 -11.52 -10.12
N ASP A 335 6.09 -12.35 -10.11
CA ASP A 335 7.49 -11.96 -9.89
C ASP A 335 7.74 -11.17 -8.58
N ILE A 336 6.95 -11.39 -7.54
CA ILE A 336 7.14 -10.74 -6.23
C ILE A 336 8.42 -11.25 -5.53
N PHE A 337 9.12 -10.36 -4.82
CA PHE A 337 10.26 -10.70 -3.96
C PHE A 337 9.82 -10.83 -2.50
N LEU A 338 9.96 -12.03 -1.95
CA LEU A 338 9.61 -12.44 -0.58
C LEU A 338 10.76 -13.24 0.06
N GLU A 339 12.00 -13.01 -0.38
CA GLU A 339 13.18 -13.72 0.13
C GLU A 339 13.28 -13.51 1.67
N ASN A 340 13.46 -14.60 2.41
CA ASN A 340 13.50 -14.65 3.88
C ASN A 340 12.27 -14.06 4.62
N ALA A 341 11.17 -13.75 3.93
CA ALA A 341 9.99 -13.19 4.58
C ALA A 341 9.31 -14.21 5.51
N ASP A 342 8.73 -13.74 6.61
CA ASP A 342 7.95 -14.58 7.54
C ASP A 342 6.46 -14.53 7.20
N LEU A 343 6.00 -15.48 6.40
CA LEU A 343 4.60 -15.70 5.99
C LEU A 343 3.90 -16.78 6.83
N SER A 344 4.41 -17.09 8.03
CA SER A 344 3.83 -18.16 8.85
C SER A 344 2.35 -17.92 9.14
N GLY A 345 1.53 -18.94 8.88
CA GLY A 345 0.07 -18.89 9.03
C GLY A 345 -0.67 -17.94 8.09
N ALA A 346 -0.03 -17.40 7.04
CA ALA A 346 -0.67 -16.52 6.07
C ALA A 346 -1.76 -17.24 5.25
N ASP A 347 -2.76 -16.50 4.78
CA ASP A 347 -3.81 -16.97 3.86
C ASP A 347 -3.49 -16.52 2.44
N LEU A 348 -2.98 -17.41 1.60
CA LEU A 348 -2.52 -17.19 0.22
C LEU A 348 -3.42 -17.91 -0.80
N ARG A 349 -4.66 -18.25 -0.41
CA ARG A 349 -5.59 -18.99 -1.27
C ARG A 349 -5.89 -18.28 -2.56
N ASP A 350 -5.86 -19.04 -3.66
CA ASP A 350 -6.15 -18.55 -5.01
C ASP A 350 -5.30 -17.32 -5.40
N ALA A 351 -4.13 -17.12 -4.78
CA ALA A 351 -3.21 -16.06 -5.15
C ALA A 351 -2.36 -16.49 -6.35
N ASP A 352 -2.04 -15.54 -7.22
CA ASP A 352 -1.06 -15.72 -8.29
C ASP A 352 0.30 -15.21 -7.82
N LEU A 353 1.22 -16.15 -7.59
CA LEU A 353 2.62 -15.95 -7.20
C LEU A 353 3.56 -16.56 -8.25
N SER A 354 3.13 -16.60 -9.51
CA SER A 354 3.94 -17.10 -10.62
C SER A 354 5.27 -16.35 -10.69
N GLY A 355 6.38 -17.08 -10.79
CA GLY A 355 7.74 -16.51 -10.81
C GLY A 355 8.23 -15.87 -9.51
N ALA A 356 7.48 -15.96 -8.40
CA ALA A 356 7.86 -15.34 -7.14
C ALA A 356 9.21 -15.86 -6.60
N ASN A 357 10.00 -14.98 -5.99
CA ASN A 357 11.18 -15.34 -5.20
C ASN A 357 10.79 -15.48 -3.73
N LEU A 358 10.58 -16.72 -3.27
CA LEU A 358 10.24 -17.13 -1.91
C LEU A 358 11.43 -17.84 -1.23
N LYS A 359 12.65 -17.64 -1.72
CA LYS A 359 13.83 -18.33 -1.22
C LYS A 359 14.02 -18.05 0.28
N GLY A 360 14.19 -19.11 1.07
CA GLY A 360 14.35 -19.00 2.53
C GLY A 360 13.12 -18.50 3.30
N ALA A 361 11.98 -18.28 2.63
CA ALA A 361 10.78 -17.76 3.28
C ALA A 361 10.19 -18.78 4.27
N ASN A 362 9.60 -18.27 5.36
CA ASN A 362 8.87 -19.10 6.31
C ASN A 362 7.37 -19.11 5.96
N LEU A 363 6.88 -20.20 5.39
CA LEU A 363 5.48 -20.45 5.02
C LEU A 363 4.82 -21.48 5.96
N SER A 364 5.40 -21.73 7.14
CA SER A 364 4.89 -22.76 8.04
C SER A 364 3.43 -22.51 8.44
N GLY A 365 2.59 -23.53 8.29
CA GLY A 365 1.15 -23.47 8.55
C GLY A 365 0.35 -22.54 7.64
N ALA A 366 0.93 -22.01 6.56
CA ALA A 366 0.23 -21.15 5.62
C ALA A 366 -0.82 -21.92 4.80
N ASN A 367 -1.89 -21.23 4.39
CA ASN A 367 -2.90 -21.77 3.51
C ASN A 367 -2.65 -21.32 2.06
N LEU A 368 -2.16 -22.24 1.24
CA LEU A 368 -1.79 -22.09 -0.17
C LEU A 368 -2.76 -22.86 -1.08
N THR A 369 -4.00 -23.12 -0.63
CA THR A 369 -4.99 -23.85 -1.45
C THR A 369 -5.23 -23.10 -2.77
N GLY A 370 -5.04 -23.79 -3.90
CA GLY A 370 -5.25 -23.22 -5.23
C GLY A 370 -4.27 -22.11 -5.64
N VAL A 371 -3.15 -21.93 -4.93
CA VAL A 371 -2.15 -20.92 -5.29
C VAL A 371 -1.46 -21.27 -6.62
N GLU A 372 -1.15 -20.27 -7.43
CA GLU A 372 -0.29 -20.41 -8.62
C GLU A 372 1.15 -20.02 -8.24
N LEU A 373 2.09 -20.94 -8.39
CA LEU A 373 3.52 -20.83 -8.05
C LEU A 373 4.38 -21.31 -9.23
N ASP A 374 3.86 -21.27 -10.45
CA ASP A 374 4.57 -21.68 -11.66
C ASP A 374 5.93 -20.97 -11.77
N GLY A 375 7.00 -21.76 -11.84
CA GLY A 375 8.38 -21.24 -11.93
C GLY A 375 8.88 -20.45 -10.72
N ALA A 376 8.17 -20.44 -9.59
CA ALA A 376 8.61 -19.76 -8.37
C ALA A 376 9.85 -20.41 -7.74
N ASP A 377 10.67 -19.64 -7.04
CA ASP A 377 11.81 -20.12 -6.25
C ASP A 377 11.44 -20.22 -4.76
N LEU A 378 11.16 -21.44 -4.30
CA LEU A 378 10.93 -21.80 -2.90
C LEU A 378 12.15 -22.51 -2.27
N SER A 379 13.33 -22.36 -2.86
CA SER A 379 14.53 -23.02 -2.35
C SER A 379 14.80 -22.62 -0.90
N GLU A 380 15.14 -23.57 -0.04
CA GLU A 380 15.43 -23.38 1.40
C GLU A 380 14.23 -22.82 2.21
N ALA A 381 13.02 -22.74 1.62
CA ALA A 381 11.83 -22.29 2.33
C ALA A 381 11.34 -23.32 3.37
N ASN A 382 10.53 -22.86 4.31
CA ASN A 382 9.86 -23.69 5.30
C ASN A 382 8.36 -23.78 4.99
N LEU A 383 7.89 -24.92 4.49
CA LEU A 383 6.47 -25.23 4.25
C LEU A 383 5.88 -26.17 5.31
N ALA A 384 6.50 -26.29 6.49
CA ALA A 384 6.04 -27.21 7.52
C ALA A 384 4.57 -26.98 7.88
N GLY A 385 3.73 -28.00 7.71
CA GLY A 385 2.29 -27.95 7.98
C GLY A 385 1.47 -27.07 7.02
N ALA A 386 2.04 -26.60 5.90
CA ALA A 386 1.34 -25.78 4.93
C ALA A 386 0.29 -26.59 4.13
N ILE A 387 -0.79 -25.93 3.70
CA ILE A 387 -1.89 -26.54 2.95
C ILE A 387 -1.80 -26.10 1.49
N LEU A 388 -1.36 -26.97 0.59
CA LEU A 388 -1.16 -26.72 -0.85
C LEU A 388 -2.18 -27.47 -1.72
N ASN A 389 -3.39 -27.69 -1.22
CA ASN A 389 -4.41 -28.46 -1.94
C ASN A 389 -4.75 -27.80 -3.28
N GLY A 390 -4.55 -28.53 -4.38
CA GLY A 390 -4.76 -28.01 -5.74
C GLY A 390 -3.84 -26.88 -6.16
N ALA A 391 -2.73 -26.63 -5.46
CA ALA A 391 -1.73 -25.65 -5.85
C ALA A 391 -1.03 -26.03 -7.17
N VAL A 392 -0.59 -25.03 -7.94
CA VAL A 392 0.15 -25.21 -9.19
C VAL A 392 1.60 -24.79 -8.96
N LEU A 393 2.53 -25.75 -8.98
CA LEU A 393 3.97 -25.55 -8.75
C LEU A 393 4.79 -26.05 -9.95
N ASP A 394 4.24 -25.99 -11.17
CA ASP A 394 4.93 -26.52 -12.34
C ASP A 394 6.24 -25.74 -12.58
N ASN A 395 7.33 -26.47 -12.79
CA ASN A 395 8.70 -25.94 -12.93
C ASN A 395 9.23 -25.10 -11.75
N ALA A 396 8.58 -25.14 -10.58
CA ALA A 396 9.06 -24.43 -9.40
C ALA A 396 10.37 -25.04 -8.86
N LEU A 397 11.20 -24.21 -8.24
CA LEU A 397 12.38 -24.65 -7.48
C LEU A 397 11.98 -24.85 -6.02
N VAL A 398 11.99 -26.10 -5.55
CA VAL A 398 11.57 -26.49 -4.19
C VAL A 398 12.73 -27.22 -3.51
N GLN A 399 13.95 -26.74 -3.77
CA GLN A 399 15.18 -27.40 -3.37
C GLN A 399 15.44 -27.16 -1.87
N LYS A 400 15.82 -28.20 -1.12
CA LYS A 400 16.13 -28.11 0.32
C LYS A 400 14.99 -27.52 1.17
N THR A 401 13.76 -27.59 0.68
CA THR A 401 12.58 -27.07 1.36
C THR A 401 12.13 -28.04 2.46
N ASP A 402 11.71 -27.51 3.61
CA ASP A 402 11.05 -28.29 4.66
C ASP A 402 9.57 -28.48 4.30
N LEU A 403 9.18 -29.71 3.98
CA LEU A 403 7.83 -30.13 3.59
C LEU A 403 7.13 -30.93 4.71
N THR A 404 7.66 -30.94 5.93
CA THR A 404 7.13 -31.76 7.03
C THR A 404 5.66 -31.45 7.29
N GLY A 405 4.78 -32.46 7.21
CA GLY A 405 3.34 -32.27 7.35
C GLY A 405 2.64 -31.41 6.30
N ALA A 406 3.28 -31.04 5.19
CA ALA A 406 2.65 -30.29 4.12
C ALA A 406 1.65 -31.14 3.32
N ASP A 407 0.53 -30.55 2.91
CA ASP A 407 -0.55 -31.21 2.16
C ASP A 407 -0.60 -30.73 0.71
N PHE A 408 -0.06 -31.53 -0.21
CA PHE A 408 -0.04 -31.33 -1.66
C PHE A 408 -1.19 -32.06 -2.37
N THR A 409 -2.32 -32.34 -1.70
CA THR A 409 -3.39 -33.13 -2.32
C THR A 409 -3.87 -32.47 -3.62
N ASN A 410 -3.85 -33.23 -4.72
CA ASN A 410 -4.19 -32.79 -6.08
C ASN A 410 -3.38 -31.59 -6.61
N ALA A 411 -2.23 -31.26 -6.03
CA ALA A 411 -1.34 -30.23 -6.55
C ALA A 411 -0.65 -30.68 -7.85
N THR A 412 -0.23 -29.73 -8.69
CA THR A 412 0.65 -30.02 -9.83
C THR A 412 2.07 -29.55 -9.52
N LEU A 413 3.05 -30.40 -9.82
CA LEU A 413 4.48 -30.19 -9.62
C LEU A 413 5.23 -30.65 -10.87
N THR A 414 4.64 -30.48 -12.05
CA THR A 414 5.20 -30.99 -13.31
C THR A 414 6.56 -30.34 -13.56
N GLY A 415 7.62 -31.14 -13.66
CA GLY A 415 8.98 -30.62 -13.85
C GLY A 415 9.57 -29.83 -12.68
N ALA A 416 8.93 -29.82 -11.51
CA ALA A 416 9.46 -29.12 -10.34
C ALA A 416 10.76 -29.76 -9.81
N ASP A 417 11.66 -28.96 -9.24
CA ASP A 417 12.92 -29.43 -8.65
C ASP A 417 12.85 -29.47 -7.12
N LEU A 418 12.49 -30.64 -6.58
CA LEU A 418 12.40 -30.96 -5.15
C LEU A 418 13.69 -31.59 -4.59
N LYS A 419 14.85 -31.35 -5.21
CA LYS A 419 16.13 -31.91 -4.73
C LYS A 419 16.38 -31.57 -3.27
N GLU A 420 16.83 -32.57 -2.51
CA GLU A 420 17.16 -32.43 -1.08
C GLU A 420 15.99 -31.94 -0.20
N ALA A 421 14.75 -31.93 -0.69
CA ALA A 421 13.58 -31.58 0.11
C ALA A 421 13.32 -32.63 1.21
N ILE A 422 12.72 -32.20 2.32
CA ILE A 422 12.51 -33.04 3.50
C ILE A 422 11.02 -33.07 3.87
N GLY A 423 10.37 -34.21 3.68
CA GLY A 423 9.06 -34.56 4.20
C GLY A 423 9.12 -35.63 5.30
N ASP A 424 8.00 -35.81 5.98
CA ASP A 424 7.79 -36.83 7.01
C ASP A 424 6.51 -37.64 6.77
N SER A 425 6.09 -38.40 7.78
CA SER A 425 4.89 -39.25 7.70
C SER A 425 3.57 -38.48 7.57
N LEU A 426 3.60 -37.17 7.77
CA LEU A 426 2.44 -36.30 7.61
C LEU A 426 2.44 -35.58 6.26
N THR A 427 3.55 -35.59 5.53
CA THR A 427 3.61 -35.03 4.17
C THR A 427 2.75 -35.85 3.21
N ASN A 428 1.85 -35.18 2.49
CA ASN A 428 0.81 -35.81 1.69
C ASN A 428 0.82 -35.31 0.24
N PHE A 429 1.09 -36.21 -0.70
CA PHE A 429 1.07 -36.01 -2.16
C PHE A 429 -0.11 -36.75 -2.82
N THR A 430 -1.20 -37.01 -2.09
CA THR A 430 -2.33 -37.78 -2.65
C THR A 430 -2.87 -37.13 -3.92
N GLY A 431 -2.88 -37.86 -5.04
CA GLY A 431 -3.38 -37.35 -6.33
C GLY A 431 -2.51 -36.25 -6.95
N ALA A 432 -1.34 -35.94 -6.39
CA ALA A 432 -0.47 -34.90 -6.92
C ALA A 432 0.17 -35.32 -8.24
N ASN A 433 0.40 -34.38 -9.15
CA ASN A 433 1.09 -34.63 -10.42
C ASN A 433 2.57 -34.22 -10.34
N LEU A 434 3.47 -35.19 -10.18
CA LEU A 434 4.92 -34.99 -10.13
C LEU A 434 5.63 -35.45 -11.43
N ASN A 435 4.92 -35.51 -12.55
CA ASN A 435 5.51 -35.97 -13.81
C ASN A 435 6.73 -35.13 -14.19
N GLY A 436 7.86 -35.79 -14.47
CA GLY A 436 9.12 -35.14 -14.81
C GLY A 436 9.78 -34.35 -13.67
N ALA A 437 9.20 -34.35 -12.47
CA ALA A 437 9.79 -33.68 -11.30
C ALA A 437 11.08 -34.39 -10.84
N SER A 438 11.89 -33.69 -10.05
CA SER A 438 13.12 -34.23 -9.47
C SER A 438 13.08 -34.22 -7.95
N LEU A 439 13.04 -35.39 -7.33
CA LEU A 439 13.11 -35.60 -5.88
C LEU A 439 14.49 -36.10 -5.45
N GLU A 440 15.50 -35.94 -6.29
CA GLU A 440 16.86 -36.49 -6.09
C GLU A 440 17.42 -36.09 -4.71
N VAL A 441 17.96 -37.09 -3.99
CA VAL A 441 18.57 -36.93 -2.64
C VAL A 441 17.60 -36.41 -1.57
N GLY A 442 16.30 -36.25 -1.87
CA GLY A 442 15.28 -35.87 -0.89
C GLY A 442 14.93 -36.98 0.11
N SER A 443 14.32 -36.60 1.22
CA SER A 443 13.84 -37.51 2.26
C SER A 443 12.33 -37.37 2.42
N PHE A 444 11.58 -38.45 2.20
CA PHE A 444 10.12 -38.50 2.22
C PHE A 444 9.65 -39.69 3.06
N ILE A 445 10.22 -39.81 4.27
CA ILE A 445 10.01 -40.96 5.15
C ILE A 445 8.56 -40.97 5.62
N GLY A 446 7.84 -42.05 5.36
CA GLY A 446 6.44 -42.21 5.74
C GLY A 446 5.45 -41.40 4.90
N SER A 447 5.92 -40.60 3.95
CA SER A 447 5.06 -39.69 3.19
C SER A 447 4.07 -40.45 2.29
N ASN A 448 2.93 -39.83 2.02
CA ASN A 448 1.84 -40.46 1.26
C ASN A 448 1.83 -40.00 -0.20
N PHE A 449 2.07 -40.92 -1.14
CA PHE A 449 2.02 -40.74 -2.59
C PHE A 449 0.86 -41.50 -3.25
N THR A 450 -0.20 -41.82 -2.51
CA THR A 450 -1.40 -42.50 -3.04
C THR A 450 -1.95 -41.76 -4.26
N ASP A 451 -2.16 -42.45 -5.38
CA ASP A 451 -2.63 -41.87 -6.64
C ASP A 451 -1.77 -40.74 -7.24
N ALA A 452 -0.52 -40.57 -6.79
CA ALA A 452 0.37 -39.57 -7.37
C ALA A 452 0.86 -39.98 -8.77
N ALA A 453 0.91 -39.02 -9.71
CA ALA A 453 1.50 -39.25 -11.03
C ALA A 453 3.01 -39.01 -10.97
N LEU A 454 3.80 -40.02 -11.33
CA LEU A 454 5.26 -40.06 -11.15
C LEU A 454 5.99 -40.45 -12.45
N ARG A 455 5.36 -40.17 -13.59
CA ARG A 455 5.90 -40.55 -14.89
C ARG A 455 7.17 -39.75 -15.16
N ASP A 456 8.22 -40.45 -15.55
CA ASP A 456 9.53 -39.85 -15.88
C ASP A 456 10.12 -39.01 -14.71
N THR A 457 9.68 -39.25 -13.46
CA THR A 457 10.17 -38.55 -12.26
C THR A 457 11.55 -39.07 -11.84
N ASN A 458 12.46 -38.17 -11.48
CA ASN A 458 13.78 -38.49 -10.97
C ASN A 458 13.72 -38.70 -9.44
N LEU A 459 13.88 -39.95 -9.00
CA LEU A 459 13.85 -40.39 -7.60
C LEU A 459 15.23 -40.87 -7.12
N ILE A 460 16.30 -40.50 -7.83
CA ILE A 460 17.67 -40.98 -7.58
C ILE A 460 18.10 -40.65 -6.15
N LYS A 461 18.58 -41.67 -5.42
CA LYS A 461 19.07 -41.55 -4.03
C LYS A 461 18.06 -40.97 -3.02
N ALA A 462 16.80 -40.82 -3.40
CA ALA A 462 15.77 -40.36 -2.49
C ALA A 462 15.45 -41.44 -1.43
N ASN A 463 15.02 -41.00 -0.25
CA ASN A 463 14.64 -41.86 0.86
C ASN A 463 13.12 -41.90 1.03
N PHE A 464 12.52 -43.06 0.74
CA PHE A 464 11.11 -43.38 0.85
C PHE A 464 10.85 -44.49 1.88
N THR A 465 11.67 -44.56 2.92
CA THR A 465 11.43 -45.51 4.03
C THR A 465 10.02 -45.29 4.59
N ASP A 466 9.25 -46.36 4.79
CA ASP A 466 7.85 -46.34 5.25
C ASP A 466 6.85 -45.57 4.36
N ALA A 467 7.24 -45.11 3.17
CA ALA A 467 6.37 -44.32 2.30
C ALA A 467 5.24 -45.15 1.67
N LEU A 468 4.13 -44.48 1.36
CA LEU A 468 2.91 -45.10 0.84
C LEU A 468 2.67 -44.74 -0.63
N PHE A 469 2.64 -45.73 -1.51
CA PHE A 469 2.32 -45.64 -2.94
C PHE A 469 1.17 -46.62 -3.22
N ILE A 470 -0.06 -46.24 -2.88
CA ILE A 470 -1.25 -47.04 -3.22
C ILE A 470 -1.84 -46.47 -4.50
N ASP A 471 -1.93 -47.30 -5.52
CA ASP A 471 -2.32 -46.86 -6.87
C ASP A 471 -3.73 -47.35 -7.23
N GLY A 472 -4.59 -46.41 -7.65
CA GLY A 472 -5.79 -46.62 -8.45
C GLY A 472 -5.48 -46.68 -9.96
N SER A 473 -6.50 -46.62 -10.83
CA SER A 473 -6.31 -46.73 -12.30
C SER A 473 -5.51 -45.60 -12.94
N ASP A 474 -5.37 -44.48 -12.23
CA ASP A 474 -4.88 -43.20 -12.77
C ASP A 474 -3.45 -42.87 -12.29
N ALA A 475 -2.93 -43.62 -11.32
CA ALA A 475 -1.54 -43.53 -10.88
C ALA A 475 -0.60 -44.11 -11.95
N ASN A 476 0.42 -43.35 -12.32
CA ASN A 476 1.32 -43.70 -13.42
C ASN A 476 2.76 -43.39 -13.01
N SER A 477 3.52 -44.43 -12.67
CA SER A 477 4.94 -44.37 -12.33
C SER A 477 5.83 -44.93 -13.45
N VAL A 478 5.32 -44.98 -14.68
CA VAL A 478 6.05 -45.49 -15.85
C VAL A 478 7.31 -44.66 -16.08
N GLY A 479 8.46 -45.32 -16.19
CA GLY A 479 9.74 -44.68 -16.48
C GLY A 479 10.38 -43.92 -15.31
N ALA A 480 9.82 -43.98 -14.10
CA ALA A 480 10.45 -43.37 -12.92
C ALA A 480 11.87 -43.92 -12.68
N ASP A 481 12.81 -43.05 -12.29
CA ASP A 481 14.19 -43.44 -11.98
C ASP A 481 14.45 -43.49 -10.48
N LEU A 482 14.37 -44.70 -9.91
CA LEU A 482 14.63 -45.03 -8.51
C LEU A 482 16.09 -45.49 -8.28
N THR A 483 17.03 -45.15 -9.15
CA THR A 483 18.42 -45.63 -9.01
C THR A 483 19.03 -45.22 -7.67
N SER A 484 19.58 -46.19 -6.94
CA SER A 484 20.16 -46.03 -5.59
C SER A 484 19.21 -45.44 -4.54
N SER A 485 17.89 -45.47 -4.76
CA SER A 485 16.91 -45.01 -3.76
C SER A 485 16.79 -45.98 -2.58
N THR A 486 16.24 -45.49 -1.48
CA THR A 486 15.87 -46.32 -0.32
C THR A 486 14.36 -46.42 -0.23
N PHE A 487 13.81 -47.64 -0.25
CA PHE A 487 12.38 -47.94 -0.17
C PHE A 487 12.16 -49.08 0.84
N ILE A 488 12.69 -48.90 2.05
CA ILE A 488 12.60 -49.91 3.12
C ILE A 488 11.21 -49.85 3.75
N ASP A 489 10.56 -51.00 3.94
CA ASP A 489 9.22 -51.10 4.54
C ASP A 489 8.12 -50.29 3.80
N GLY A 490 8.41 -49.79 2.59
CA GLY A 490 7.48 -49.02 1.76
C GLY A 490 6.41 -49.90 1.11
N ILE A 491 5.25 -49.31 0.84
CA ILE A 491 4.09 -50.01 0.25
C ILE A 491 3.83 -49.45 -1.14
N ALA A 492 3.81 -50.30 -2.17
CA ALA A 492 3.66 -49.98 -3.58
C ALA A 492 2.63 -50.90 -4.27
N ILE A 493 1.39 -50.92 -3.76
CA ILE A 493 0.35 -51.90 -4.16
C ILE A 493 -0.35 -51.44 -5.45
N ASN A 494 -0.48 -52.36 -6.41
CA ASN A 494 -1.12 -52.15 -7.74
C ASN A 494 -0.45 -51.12 -8.67
N GLY A 495 0.74 -50.62 -8.33
CA GLY A 495 1.34 -49.52 -9.08
C GLY A 495 1.97 -49.89 -10.42
N ASP A 496 2.01 -48.93 -11.36
CA ASP A 496 2.51 -49.12 -12.72
C ASP A 496 4.00 -48.72 -12.91
N PHE A 497 4.91 -49.57 -12.43
CA PHE A 497 6.36 -49.38 -12.50
C PHE A 497 6.99 -49.88 -13.83
N ARG A 498 6.26 -49.83 -14.95
CA ARG A 498 6.81 -50.28 -16.24
C ARG A 498 8.01 -49.44 -16.65
N ASN A 499 9.05 -50.12 -17.12
CA ASN A 499 10.32 -49.50 -17.53
C ASN A 499 11.01 -48.63 -16.46
N ALA A 500 10.62 -48.75 -15.19
CA ALA A 500 11.27 -48.03 -14.10
C ALA A 500 12.73 -48.51 -13.92
N LEU A 501 13.61 -47.60 -13.51
CA LEU A 501 15.00 -47.92 -13.19
C LEU A 501 15.13 -48.09 -11.67
N LEU A 502 15.35 -49.31 -11.19
CA LEU A 502 15.56 -49.62 -9.76
C LEU A 502 17.00 -50.10 -9.51
N VAL A 503 17.95 -49.58 -10.29
CA VAL A 503 19.35 -50.02 -10.26
C VAL A 503 19.96 -49.68 -8.89
N ASN A 504 20.50 -50.68 -8.19
CA ASN A 504 21.04 -50.54 -6.83
C ASN A 504 20.05 -49.99 -5.78
N ALA A 505 18.74 -50.01 -6.04
CA ALA A 505 17.73 -49.58 -5.08
C ALA A 505 17.67 -50.54 -3.87
N ASN A 506 17.42 -50.02 -2.67
CA ASN A 506 17.17 -50.83 -1.48
C ASN A 506 15.68 -51.00 -1.24
N LEU A 507 15.13 -52.17 -1.61
CA LEU A 507 13.71 -52.52 -1.52
C LEU A 507 13.41 -53.46 -0.34
N THR A 508 14.27 -53.46 0.69
CA THR A 508 14.15 -54.39 1.82
C THR A 508 12.77 -54.27 2.49
N LYS A 509 12.03 -55.37 2.59
CA LYS A 509 10.66 -55.46 3.12
C LYS A 509 9.60 -54.63 2.38
N ALA A 510 9.92 -54.12 1.21
CA ALA A 510 8.94 -53.41 0.40
C ALA A 510 7.80 -54.34 -0.06
N ASN A 511 6.60 -53.78 -0.23
CA ASN A 511 5.43 -54.51 -0.70
C ASN A 511 4.92 -53.99 -2.05
N PHE A 512 5.24 -54.70 -3.13
CA PHE A 512 4.82 -54.44 -4.50
C PHE A 512 3.62 -55.28 -4.95
N THR A 513 2.80 -55.82 -4.02
CA THR A 513 1.68 -56.71 -4.38
C THR A 513 0.80 -56.11 -5.48
N GLY A 514 0.72 -56.79 -6.61
CA GLY A 514 -0.12 -56.39 -7.74
C GLY A 514 0.50 -55.32 -8.66
N ALA A 515 1.72 -54.86 -8.37
CA ALA A 515 2.41 -53.87 -9.19
C ALA A 515 2.85 -54.44 -10.55
N ASN A 516 2.83 -53.59 -11.58
CA ASN A 516 3.28 -53.91 -12.92
C ASN A 516 4.74 -53.47 -13.14
N LEU A 517 5.67 -54.41 -12.99
CA LEU A 517 7.11 -54.20 -13.17
C LEU A 517 7.61 -54.55 -14.58
N ALA A 518 6.74 -54.62 -15.60
CA ALA A 518 7.17 -55.06 -16.92
C ALA A 518 8.21 -54.09 -17.53
N GLY A 519 9.39 -54.63 -17.86
CA GLY A 519 10.51 -53.86 -18.42
C GLY A 519 11.34 -53.09 -17.37
N ALA A 520 11.02 -53.19 -16.07
CA ALA A 520 11.80 -52.55 -15.02
C ALA A 520 13.21 -53.14 -14.90
N ASN A 521 14.20 -52.30 -14.61
CA ASN A 521 15.60 -52.71 -14.40
C ASN A 521 15.95 -52.76 -12.91
N LEU A 522 16.00 -53.96 -12.32
CA LEU A 522 16.37 -54.18 -10.92
C LEU A 522 17.84 -54.58 -10.72
N SER A 523 18.74 -54.27 -11.67
CA SER A 523 20.14 -54.70 -11.56
C SER A 523 20.80 -54.14 -10.28
N GLY A 524 21.29 -55.02 -9.41
CA GLY A 524 21.94 -54.63 -8.15
C GLY A 524 20.99 -54.22 -7.02
N ALA A 525 19.66 -54.29 -7.22
CA ALA A 525 18.69 -53.99 -6.17
C ALA A 525 18.80 -54.97 -4.99
N ILE A 526 18.60 -54.47 -3.77
CA ILE A 526 18.47 -55.28 -2.55
C ILE A 526 17.00 -55.59 -2.34
N THR A 527 16.60 -56.86 -2.41
CA THR A 527 15.19 -57.29 -2.31
C THR A 527 14.92 -58.23 -1.12
N THR A 528 15.63 -58.03 -0.01
CA THR A 528 15.47 -58.86 1.19
C THR A 528 14.07 -58.70 1.76
N ASP A 529 13.32 -59.79 1.94
CA ASP A 529 11.94 -59.79 2.44
C ASP A 529 10.95 -58.95 1.61
N THR A 530 11.28 -58.61 0.35
CA THR A 530 10.39 -57.88 -0.56
C THR A 530 9.24 -58.79 -1.04
N ILE A 531 8.02 -58.24 -1.07
CA ILE A 531 6.83 -58.89 -1.65
C ILE A 531 6.61 -58.29 -3.04
N PHE A 532 6.42 -59.14 -4.06
CA PHE A 532 6.08 -58.74 -5.44
C PHE A 532 4.70 -59.26 -5.83
#